data_AF-A0A6I5ZZZ6-F1
#
_entry.id   AF-A0A6I5ZZZ6-F1
#
_cell.length_a   1.000
_cell.length_b   1.000
_cell.length_c   1.000
_cell.angle_alpha   90.00
_cell.angle_beta   90.00
_cell.angle_gamma   90.00
#
_symmetry.space_group_name_H-M   'P 1'
#
loop_
_entity.id
_entity.type
_entity.pdbx_description
1 polymer ?
#
loop_
_entity_poly.entity_id
_entity_poly.type
_entity_poly.pdbx_seq_one_letter_code
_entity_poly.pdbx_strand_id
1 'polypeptide(L)'
;MSLARAKGCRDDDACRPCPPDLAAAAAAALADLRARTPLVQCLTNEVTTNLVANTLLAVGASPAMASAPGEAEELAAVAGAVLVNLGTLGPDQRAAVEPTVAVAAGAGTPWVLDPVAVGVLSVRTRLAGRLLAERPAVVRGNAGEVRALAGLATAARGVDARDGVDDAVVAAEQVARLTGGAVAVSGPVDLVTDGRTHVRLAVGHPLLTTITGAGCALGGLTAAFGAVADPLTAGVAATVALGLSAERAATVARGPGSFPAALLDALHALAPDDVAERARTAARVAVPA
;
A
#
# COMPACT_ATOMS: atom_id res chain seq x y z
N MET A 1 39.76 -23.17 3.41
CA MET A 1 38.37 -23.44 2.95
C MET A 1 37.64 -22.11 2.88
N SER A 2 37.98 -21.29 1.89
CA SER A 2 37.20 -20.98 0.68
C SER A 2 35.86 -20.29 0.95
N LEU A 3 35.91 -18.97 0.86
CA LEU A 3 34.82 -18.03 0.63
C LEU A 3 33.91 -18.47 -0.52
N ALA A 4 32.60 -18.51 -0.28
CA ALA A 4 31.59 -18.51 -1.33
C ALA A 4 31.03 -17.08 -1.44
N ARG A 5 31.51 -16.37 -2.47
CA ARG A 5 30.99 -15.06 -2.90
C ARG A 5 29.56 -15.23 -3.41
N ALA A 6 28.61 -14.49 -2.85
CA ALA A 6 27.35 -14.20 -3.51
C ALA A 6 27.66 -13.40 -4.78
N LYS A 7 27.45 -14.03 -5.93
CA LYS A 7 27.76 -13.48 -7.25
C LYS A 7 26.50 -12.77 -7.75
N GLY A 8 26.47 -11.43 -7.68
CA GLY A 8 25.32 -10.67 -8.18
C GLY A 8 25.22 -9.18 -7.86
N CYS A 9 26.03 -8.61 -6.96
CA CYS A 9 26.08 -7.14 -6.82
C CYS A 9 27.08 -6.56 -7.82
N ARG A 10 26.62 -5.68 -8.72
CA ARG A 10 27.50 -4.71 -9.37
C ARG A 10 27.69 -3.57 -8.36
N ASP A 11 28.93 -3.26 -8.05
CA ASP A 11 29.34 -2.33 -6.98
C ASP A 11 29.10 -0.83 -7.29
N ASP A 12 28.13 -0.46 -8.15
CA ASP A 12 27.90 0.94 -8.58
C ASP A 12 26.51 1.54 -8.21
N ASP A 13 25.60 0.80 -7.58
CA ASP A 13 24.33 1.35 -7.06
C ASP A 13 24.50 1.89 -5.62
N ALA A 14 25.32 2.93 -5.48
CA ALA A 14 25.46 3.66 -4.22
C ALA A 14 24.12 4.32 -3.84
N CYS A 15 23.38 3.63 -2.97
CA CYS A 15 22.14 4.04 -2.31
C CYS A 15 22.26 5.48 -1.75
N ARG A 16 21.59 6.44 -2.41
CA ARG A 16 21.53 7.82 -1.92
C ARG A 16 20.41 7.97 -0.88
N PRO A 17 20.68 8.62 0.27
CA PRO A 17 19.65 8.90 1.27
C PRO A 17 18.55 9.78 0.67
N CYS A 18 17.33 9.60 1.16
CA CYS A 18 16.16 10.35 0.73
C CYS A 18 16.39 11.86 0.99
N PRO A 19 16.06 12.77 0.06
CA PRO A 19 16.15 14.19 0.34
C PRO A 19 15.28 14.56 1.55
N PRO A 20 15.67 15.58 2.32
CA PRO A 20 14.97 15.96 3.56
C PRO A 20 13.49 16.28 3.36
N ASP A 21 13.07 16.64 2.14
CA ASP A 21 11.68 16.99 1.82
C ASP A 21 10.71 15.80 1.94
N LEU A 22 10.99 14.63 1.34
CA LEU A 22 10.07 13.50 1.41
C LEU A 22 10.00 12.86 2.80
N ALA A 23 11.13 12.86 3.53
CA ALA A 23 11.14 12.40 4.92
C ALA A 23 10.35 13.35 5.84
N ALA A 24 10.51 14.67 5.65
CA ALA A 24 9.73 15.67 6.37
C ALA A 24 8.25 15.59 5.99
N ALA A 25 7.92 15.40 4.71
CA ALA A 25 6.55 15.23 4.23
C ALA A 25 5.89 13.98 4.82
N ALA A 26 6.61 12.85 4.90
CA ALA A 26 6.08 11.63 5.51
C ALA A 26 5.81 11.79 7.00
N ALA A 27 6.68 12.50 7.73
CA ALA A 27 6.45 12.83 9.14
C ALA A 27 5.28 13.81 9.34
N ALA A 28 5.21 14.86 8.52
CA ALA A 28 4.11 15.80 8.50
C ALA A 28 2.78 15.08 8.21
N ALA A 29 2.77 14.12 7.29
CA ALA A 29 1.59 13.32 6.97
C ALA A 29 1.07 12.53 8.18
N LEU A 30 1.94 11.96 9.02
CA LEU A 30 1.49 11.27 10.25
C LEU A 30 0.93 12.26 11.28
N ALA A 31 1.54 13.43 11.44
CA ALA A 31 1.05 14.48 12.33
C ALA A 31 -0.33 14.99 11.86
N ASP A 32 -0.46 15.28 10.58
CA ASP A 32 -1.70 15.75 9.94
C ASP A 32 -2.82 14.73 10.02
N LEU A 33 -2.51 13.45 9.76
CA LEU A 33 -3.47 12.35 9.88
C LEU A 33 -4.06 12.33 11.28
N ARG A 34 -3.23 12.40 12.32
CA ARG A 34 -3.69 12.38 13.72
C ARG A 34 -4.43 13.65 14.12
N ALA A 35 -4.04 14.80 13.58
CA ALA A 35 -4.71 16.08 13.85
C ALA A 35 -6.09 16.16 13.17
N ARG A 36 -6.23 15.60 11.96
CA ARG A 36 -7.47 15.65 11.18
C ARG A 36 -8.38 14.44 11.40
N THR A 37 -7.84 13.32 11.87
CA THR A 37 -8.55 12.04 12.05
C THR A 37 -9.42 11.71 10.84
N PRO A 38 -8.83 11.54 9.64
CA PRO A 38 -9.60 11.45 8.41
C PRO A 38 -10.53 10.23 8.44
N LEU A 39 -11.74 10.43 7.92
CA LEU A 39 -12.69 9.34 7.68
C LEU A 39 -12.20 8.51 6.48
N VAL A 40 -11.89 7.24 6.70
CA VAL A 40 -11.43 6.32 5.66
C VAL A 40 -12.51 5.28 5.41
N GLN A 41 -13.20 5.40 4.28
CA GLN A 41 -14.13 4.37 3.84
C GLN A 41 -13.35 3.16 3.32
N CYS A 42 -13.78 1.96 3.67
CA CYS A 42 -13.11 0.72 3.28
C CYS A 42 -14.10 -0.27 2.67
N LEU A 43 -14.05 -0.42 1.35
CA LEU A 43 -14.62 -1.54 0.63
C LEU A 43 -13.57 -2.66 0.62
N THR A 44 -13.48 -3.39 1.74
CA THR A 44 -12.49 -4.45 1.94
C THR A 44 -13.13 -5.82 2.12
N ASN A 45 -12.31 -6.86 2.08
CA ASN A 45 -12.73 -8.24 2.19
C ASN A 45 -13.07 -8.63 3.64
N GLU A 46 -14.08 -9.49 3.79
CA GLU A 46 -14.59 -9.96 5.08
C GLU A 46 -13.53 -10.61 5.98
N VAL A 47 -12.50 -11.21 5.39
CA VAL A 47 -11.42 -11.92 6.10
C VAL A 47 -10.57 -10.96 6.93
N THR A 48 -10.47 -9.69 6.51
CA THR A 48 -9.49 -8.74 7.05
C THR A 48 -10.12 -7.46 7.61
N THR A 49 -11.45 -7.30 7.52
CA THR A 49 -12.19 -6.12 7.97
C THR A 49 -11.79 -5.65 9.37
N ASN A 50 -11.72 -6.56 10.34
CA ASN A 50 -11.36 -6.21 11.73
C ASN A 50 -9.91 -5.68 11.83
N LEU A 51 -8.95 -6.33 11.17
CA LEU A 51 -7.55 -5.90 11.21
C LEU A 51 -7.37 -4.55 10.53
N VAL A 52 -8.00 -4.34 9.37
CA VAL A 52 -7.96 -3.05 8.66
C VAL A 52 -8.56 -1.93 9.52
N ALA A 53 -9.71 -2.17 10.15
CA ALA A 53 -10.36 -1.20 11.04
C ALA A 53 -9.45 -0.82 12.22
N ASN A 54 -8.91 -1.83 12.91
CA ASN A 54 -8.07 -1.59 14.08
C ASN A 54 -6.73 -0.95 13.70
N THR A 55 -6.19 -1.26 12.52
CA THR A 55 -4.98 -0.60 12.00
C THR A 55 -5.22 0.89 11.78
N LEU A 56 -6.37 1.25 11.19
CA LEU A 56 -6.77 2.64 10.96
C LEU A 56 -6.98 3.39 12.29
N LEU A 57 -7.66 2.76 13.26
CA LEU A 57 -7.82 3.33 14.60
C LEU A 57 -6.47 3.52 15.29
N ALA A 58 -5.57 2.55 15.21
CA ALA A 58 -4.26 2.60 15.85
C ALA A 58 -3.41 3.76 15.30
N VAL A 59 -3.38 3.99 13.99
CA VAL A 59 -2.62 5.11 13.41
C VAL A 59 -3.24 6.48 13.71
N GLY A 60 -4.55 6.51 14.02
CA GLY A 60 -5.29 7.72 14.40
C GLY A 60 -6.29 8.22 13.33
N ALA A 61 -6.73 7.34 12.42
CA ALA A 61 -7.80 7.61 11.46
C ALA A 61 -9.15 7.06 11.94
N SER A 62 -10.24 7.45 11.27
CA SER A 62 -11.59 6.96 11.55
C SER A 62 -12.05 5.99 10.45
N PRO A 63 -12.06 4.66 10.68
CA PRO A 63 -12.52 3.71 9.67
C PRO A 63 -14.04 3.68 9.52
N ALA A 64 -14.51 3.52 8.29
CA ALA A 64 -15.90 3.18 8.00
C ALA A 64 -15.98 2.02 7.00
N MET A 65 -16.49 0.87 7.45
CA MET A 65 -16.60 -0.35 6.65
C MET A 65 -17.90 -0.40 5.82
N ALA A 66 -18.34 0.74 5.31
CA ALA A 66 -19.58 0.86 4.54
C ALA A 66 -19.33 0.45 3.08
N SER A 67 -19.90 -0.69 2.71
CA SER A 67 -19.75 -1.28 1.37
C SER A 67 -21.07 -1.75 0.77
N ALA A 68 -22.20 -1.35 1.37
CA ALA A 68 -23.53 -1.65 0.85
C ALA A 68 -23.89 -0.67 -0.28
N PRO A 69 -24.47 -1.13 -1.40
CA PRO A 69 -24.93 -0.25 -2.47
C PRO A 69 -25.91 0.82 -1.95
N GLY A 70 -25.80 2.03 -2.49
CA GLY A 70 -26.51 3.22 -2.01
C GLY A 70 -25.73 3.96 -0.92
N GLU A 71 -25.44 3.28 0.19
CA GLU A 71 -24.73 3.89 1.33
C GLU A 71 -23.24 4.13 1.04
N ALA A 72 -22.61 3.22 0.30
CA ALA A 72 -21.18 3.30 -0.01
C ALA A 72 -20.87 4.52 -0.88
N GLU A 73 -21.72 4.82 -1.84
CA GLU A 73 -21.62 5.95 -2.76
C GLU A 73 -21.78 7.28 -2.00
N GLU A 74 -22.78 7.38 -1.12
CA GLU A 74 -22.99 8.57 -0.29
C GLU A 74 -21.78 8.86 0.61
N LEU A 75 -21.22 7.80 1.22
CA LEU A 75 -20.06 7.94 2.08
C LEU A 75 -18.80 8.35 1.31
N ALA A 76 -18.61 7.82 0.11
CA ALA A 76 -17.43 8.13 -0.71
C ALA A 76 -17.32 9.60 -1.09
N ALA A 77 -18.46 10.28 -1.24
CA ALA A 77 -18.50 11.71 -1.54
C ALA A 77 -18.00 12.60 -0.40
N VAL A 78 -18.02 12.11 0.85
CA VAL A 78 -17.69 12.88 2.06
C VAL A 78 -16.52 12.30 2.86
N ALA A 79 -16.05 11.10 2.50
CA ALA A 79 -14.88 10.48 3.11
C ALA A 79 -13.61 11.30 2.83
N GLY A 80 -12.64 11.22 3.74
CA GLY A 80 -11.30 11.77 3.49
C GLY A 80 -10.53 10.95 2.47
N ALA A 81 -10.76 9.63 2.43
CA ALA A 81 -10.27 8.73 1.39
C ALA A 81 -11.08 7.43 1.34
N VAL A 82 -10.95 6.70 0.22
CA VAL A 82 -11.60 5.40 0.00
C VAL A 82 -10.55 4.31 -0.27
N LEU A 83 -10.63 3.19 0.44
CA LEU A 83 -9.93 1.95 0.09
C LEU A 83 -10.88 1.04 -0.70
N VAL A 84 -10.45 0.59 -1.88
CA VAL A 84 -11.10 -0.44 -2.68
C VAL A 84 -10.17 -1.65 -2.76
N ASN A 85 -10.44 -2.66 -1.95
CA ASN A 85 -9.70 -3.92 -1.93
C ASN A 85 -10.53 -5.01 -2.60
N LEU A 86 -9.98 -5.62 -3.67
CA LEU A 86 -10.68 -6.62 -4.48
C LEU A 86 -10.59 -8.05 -3.93
N GLY A 87 -10.09 -8.20 -2.69
CA GLY A 87 -10.13 -9.46 -1.96
C GLY A 87 -11.59 -9.86 -1.70
N THR A 88 -11.85 -11.18 -1.70
CA THR A 88 -13.13 -11.84 -1.36
C THR A 88 -14.37 -10.94 -1.32
N LEU A 89 -14.72 -10.32 -2.46
CA LEU A 89 -15.85 -9.41 -2.54
C LEU A 89 -17.17 -10.16 -2.49
N GLY A 90 -18.03 -9.80 -1.54
CA GLY A 90 -19.42 -10.27 -1.49
C GLY A 90 -20.24 -9.81 -2.70
N PRO A 91 -21.45 -10.37 -2.94
CA PRO A 91 -22.36 -9.90 -3.99
C PRO A 91 -22.63 -8.39 -3.95
N ASP A 92 -22.97 -7.86 -2.76
CA ASP A 92 -23.32 -6.45 -2.58
C ASP A 92 -22.10 -5.55 -2.81
N GLN A 93 -20.94 -5.93 -2.29
CA GLN A 93 -19.70 -5.20 -2.52
C GLN A 93 -19.34 -5.13 -4.01
N ARG A 94 -19.52 -6.23 -4.76
CA ARG A 94 -19.30 -6.23 -6.21
C ARG A 94 -20.22 -5.26 -6.94
N ALA A 95 -21.44 -5.07 -6.46
CA ALA A 95 -22.38 -4.11 -7.03
C ALA A 95 -22.03 -2.65 -6.63
N ALA A 96 -21.47 -2.44 -5.44
CA ALA A 96 -21.14 -1.11 -4.92
C ALA A 96 -19.80 -0.54 -5.42
N VAL A 97 -18.80 -1.39 -5.73
CA VAL A 97 -17.41 -0.93 -6.01
C VAL A 97 -17.32 0.07 -7.17
N GLU A 98 -17.90 -0.24 -8.34
CA GLU A 98 -17.81 0.65 -9.50
C GLU A 98 -18.56 1.98 -9.27
N PRO A 99 -19.83 1.99 -8.80
CA PRO A 99 -20.52 3.23 -8.44
C PRO A 99 -19.80 4.06 -7.38
N THR A 100 -19.26 3.42 -6.35
CA THR A 100 -18.54 4.09 -5.25
C THR A 100 -17.29 4.79 -5.78
N VAL A 101 -16.52 4.12 -6.64
CA VAL A 101 -15.32 4.71 -7.25
C VAL A 101 -15.69 5.87 -8.17
N ALA A 102 -16.75 5.74 -8.97
CA ALA A 102 -17.21 6.83 -9.83
C ALA A 102 -17.60 8.08 -9.00
N VAL A 103 -18.25 7.90 -7.85
CA VAL A 103 -18.58 9.01 -6.94
C VAL A 103 -17.33 9.58 -6.28
N ALA A 104 -16.43 8.74 -5.76
CA ALA A 104 -15.16 9.20 -5.18
C ALA A 104 -14.35 10.04 -6.19
N ALA A 105 -14.20 9.52 -7.42
CA ALA A 105 -13.49 10.20 -8.50
C ALA A 105 -14.17 11.52 -8.89
N GLY A 106 -15.50 11.54 -9.02
CA GLY A 106 -16.27 12.74 -9.33
C GLY A 106 -16.22 13.82 -8.24
N ALA A 107 -16.15 13.41 -6.97
CA ALA A 107 -16.01 14.31 -5.82
C ALA A 107 -14.56 14.78 -5.57
N GLY A 108 -13.58 14.16 -6.25
CA GLY A 108 -12.16 14.39 -5.98
C GLY A 108 -11.66 13.74 -4.68
N THR A 109 -12.42 12.80 -4.10
CA THR A 109 -12.00 12.02 -2.95
C THR A 109 -10.87 11.07 -3.36
N PRO A 110 -9.67 11.14 -2.74
CA PRO A 110 -8.58 10.25 -3.09
C PRO A 110 -8.95 8.80 -2.75
N TRP A 111 -8.64 7.88 -3.66
CA TRP A 111 -8.95 6.48 -3.45
C TRP A 111 -7.79 5.55 -3.81
N VAL A 112 -7.73 4.42 -3.12
CA VAL A 112 -6.67 3.42 -3.21
C VAL A 112 -7.22 2.13 -3.78
N LEU A 113 -6.51 1.59 -4.78
CA LEU A 113 -6.80 0.26 -5.34
C LEU A 113 -5.85 -0.78 -4.76
N ASP A 114 -6.39 -1.80 -4.11
CA ASP A 114 -5.67 -3.02 -3.70
C ASP A 114 -6.21 -4.21 -4.54
N PRO A 115 -5.57 -4.54 -5.69
CA PRO A 115 -6.07 -5.46 -6.69
C PRO A 115 -5.76 -6.92 -6.35
N VAL A 116 -6.09 -7.33 -5.11
CA VAL A 116 -5.75 -8.65 -4.56
C VAL A 116 -6.14 -9.79 -5.52
N ALA A 117 -5.16 -10.62 -5.85
CA ALA A 117 -5.27 -11.79 -6.75
C ALA A 117 -5.67 -11.47 -8.22
N VAL A 118 -5.43 -10.25 -8.69
CA VAL A 118 -5.41 -9.94 -10.13
C VAL A 118 -4.30 -10.73 -10.82
N GLY A 119 -4.52 -11.08 -12.09
CA GLY A 119 -3.65 -11.96 -12.89
C GLY A 119 -4.03 -13.44 -12.75
N VAL A 120 -4.37 -13.89 -11.54
CA VAL A 120 -4.82 -15.27 -11.29
C VAL A 120 -6.30 -15.44 -11.62
N LEU A 121 -7.14 -14.47 -11.22
CA LEU A 121 -8.60 -14.55 -11.38
C LEU A 121 -9.09 -13.55 -12.44
N SER A 122 -9.52 -14.05 -13.60
CA SER A 122 -9.94 -13.21 -14.74
C SER A 122 -11.06 -12.22 -14.40
N VAL A 123 -11.96 -12.58 -13.49
CA VAL A 123 -13.04 -11.71 -13.00
C VAL A 123 -12.47 -10.49 -12.28
N ARG A 124 -11.48 -10.69 -11.40
CA ARG A 124 -10.81 -9.59 -10.68
C ARG A 124 -9.95 -8.76 -11.61
N THR A 125 -9.24 -9.39 -12.54
CA THR A 125 -8.41 -8.69 -13.54
C THR A 125 -9.25 -7.74 -14.38
N ARG A 126 -10.42 -8.18 -14.87
CA ARG A 126 -11.31 -7.30 -15.66
C ARG A 126 -11.87 -6.14 -14.83
N LEU A 127 -12.25 -6.39 -13.57
CA LEU A 127 -12.75 -5.34 -12.68
C LEU A 127 -11.64 -4.33 -12.38
N ALA A 128 -10.45 -4.79 -11.97
CA ALA A 128 -9.32 -3.91 -11.68
C ALA A 128 -8.93 -3.04 -12.88
N GLY A 129 -8.97 -3.58 -14.10
CA GLY A 129 -8.72 -2.81 -15.31
C GLY A 129 -9.73 -1.68 -15.54
N ARG A 130 -11.03 -1.90 -15.26
CA ARG A 130 -12.05 -0.82 -15.31
C ARG A 130 -11.79 0.23 -14.24
N LEU A 131 -11.55 -0.20 -13.00
CA LEU A 131 -11.28 0.70 -11.88
C LEU A 131 -10.00 1.51 -12.10
N LEU A 132 -9.00 0.96 -12.76
CA LEU A 132 -7.77 1.68 -13.07
C LEU A 132 -8.00 2.91 -13.95
N ALA A 133 -8.99 2.85 -14.85
CA ALA A 133 -9.37 3.97 -15.70
C ALA A 133 -9.96 5.14 -14.91
N GLU A 134 -10.48 4.89 -13.70
CA GLU A 134 -10.97 5.90 -12.74
C GLU A 134 -9.83 6.53 -11.91
N ARG A 135 -8.57 6.29 -12.31
CA ARG A 135 -7.37 6.97 -11.83
C ARG A 135 -7.22 6.97 -10.30
N PRO A 136 -7.02 5.80 -9.66
CA PRO A 136 -6.72 5.74 -8.23
C PRO A 136 -5.52 6.61 -7.88
N ALA A 137 -5.60 7.27 -6.72
CA ALA A 137 -4.49 8.05 -6.18
C ALA A 137 -3.29 7.15 -5.90
N VAL A 138 -3.50 5.97 -5.32
CA VAL A 138 -2.46 4.97 -5.13
C VAL A 138 -2.95 3.58 -5.53
N VAL A 139 -2.14 2.83 -6.27
CA VAL A 139 -2.33 1.38 -6.46
C VAL A 139 -1.33 0.65 -5.57
N ARG A 140 -1.78 -0.29 -4.75
CA ARG A 140 -0.90 -1.11 -3.91
C ARG A 140 -1.07 -2.57 -4.24
N GLY A 141 0.03 -3.29 -4.47
CA GLY A 141 -0.02 -4.73 -4.72
C GLY A 141 1.35 -5.37 -4.59
N ASN A 142 1.41 -6.70 -4.70
CA ASN A 142 2.69 -7.38 -4.89
C ASN A 142 3.17 -7.27 -6.36
N ALA A 143 4.41 -7.69 -6.62
CA ALA A 143 4.99 -7.60 -7.96
C ALA A 143 4.14 -8.27 -9.06
N GLY A 144 3.60 -9.46 -8.79
CA GLY A 144 2.77 -10.20 -9.75
C GLY A 144 1.45 -9.48 -10.06
N GLU A 145 0.78 -8.94 -9.02
CA GLU A 145 -0.47 -8.19 -9.16
C GLU A 145 -0.28 -6.91 -9.98
N VAL A 146 0.79 -6.15 -9.70
CA VAL A 146 1.09 -4.90 -10.41
C VAL A 146 1.46 -5.17 -11.88
N ARG A 147 2.24 -6.22 -12.15
CA ARG A 147 2.56 -6.64 -13.53
C ARG A 147 1.31 -7.06 -14.30
N ALA A 148 0.44 -7.86 -13.67
CA ALA A 148 -0.82 -8.27 -14.26
C ALA A 148 -1.75 -7.07 -14.55
N LEU A 149 -1.79 -6.09 -13.65
CA LEU A 149 -2.58 -4.87 -13.83
C LEU A 149 -2.07 -4.00 -15.00
N ALA A 150 -0.75 -3.95 -15.20
CA ALA A 150 -0.13 -3.27 -16.35
C ALA A 150 -0.34 -4.01 -17.69
N GLY A 151 -1.03 -5.15 -17.70
CA GLY A 151 -1.20 -5.99 -18.90
C GLY A 151 0.10 -6.68 -19.34
N LEU A 152 1.14 -6.67 -18.50
CA LEU A 152 2.38 -7.39 -18.75
C LEU A 152 2.20 -8.85 -18.34
N ALA A 153 2.59 -9.78 -19.21
CA ALA A 153 2.52 -11.19 -18.91
C ALA A 153 3.33 -11.50 -17.65
N THR A 154 2.72 -12.15 -16.66
CA THR A 154 3.48 -12.69 -15.54
C THR A 154 4.45 -13.75 -16.07
N ALA A 155 5.72 -13.72 -15.65
CA ALA A 155 6.70 -14.73 -16.06
C ALA A 155 6.32 -16.14 -15.54
N ALA A 156 5.37 -16.20 -14.61
CA ALA A 156 4.88 -17.41 -13.97
C ALA A 156 3.89 -18.20 -14.86
N ARG A 157 4.43 -18.96 -15.82
CA ARG A 157 3.87 -20.29 -16.11
C ARG A 157 4.36 -21.26 -15.03
N GLY A 158 3.80 -21.16 -13.83
CA GLY A 158 4.16 -22.01 -12.69
C GLY A 158 4.03 -21.27 -11.37
N VAL A 159 3.39 -21.90 -10.39
CA VAL A 159 3.16 -21.37 -9.03
C VAL A 159 4.45 -21.12 -8.22
N ASP A 160 5.63 -21.43 -8.78
CA ASP A 160 6.90 -21.48 -8.06
C ASP A 160 7.91 -20.35 -8.41
N ALA A 161 7.71 -19.60 -9.51
CA ALA A 161 8.53 -18.43 -9.82
C ALA A 161 7.90 -17.17 -9.21
N ARG A 162 8.39 -16.74 -8.04
CA ARG A 162 7.93 -15.50 -7.39
C ARG A 162 8.61 -14.31 -8.04
N ASP A 163 7.84 -13.45 -8.71
CA ASP A 163 8.31 -12.16 -9.21
C ASP A 163 8.87 -11.32 -8.05
N GLY A 164 10.07 -10.79 -8.23
CA GLY A 164 10.66 -9.81 -7.31
C GLY A 164 10.13 -8.41 -7.56
N VAL A 165 10.37 -7.49 -6.62
CA VAL A 165 9.97 -6.08 -6.76
C VAL A 165 10.62 -5.43 -7.99
N ASP A 166 11.86 -5.81 -8.31
CA ASP A 166 12.59 -5.33 -9.48
C ASP A 166 11.90 -5.69 -10.81
N ASP A 167 11.24 -6.85 -10.87
CA ASP A 167 10.50 -7.32 -12.05
C ASP A 167 9.23 -6.49 -12.31
N ALA A 168 8.76 -5.74 -11.32
CA ALA A 168 7.57 -4.92 -11.39
C ALA A 168 7.85 -3.43 -11.60
N VAL A 169 9.11 -2.98 -11.63
CA VAL A 169 9.45 -1.54 -11.78
C VAL A 169 8.79 -0.92 -13.01
N VAL A 170 8.96 -1.53 -14.19
CA VAL A 170 8.37 -1.02 -15.44
C VAL A 170 6.84 -0.99 -15.37
N ALA A 171 6.23 -2.04 -14.81
CA ALA A 171 4.78 -2.11 -14.64
C ALA A 171 4.27 -1.02 -13.69
N ALA A 172 4.96 -0.82 -12.57
CA ALA A 172 4.62 0.18 -11.57
C ALA A 172 4.73 1.60 -12.14
N GLU A 173 5.77 1.89 -12.91
CA GLU A 173 5.90 3.17 -13.58
C GLU A 173 4.79 3.41 -14.62
N GLN A 174 4.46 2.40 -15.43
CA GLN A 174 3.39 2.48 -16.43
C GLN A 174 2.05 2.77 -15.76
N VAL A 175 1.73 2.03 -14.70
CA VAL A 175 0.50 2.21 -13.93
C VAL A 175 0.47 3.59 -13.27
N ALA A 176 1.56 4.03 -12.64
CA ALA A 176 1.64 5.35 -12.02
C ALA A 176 1.44 6.48 -13.04
N ARG A 177 2.07 6.39 -14.22
CA ARG A 177 1.89 7.37 -15.31
C ARG A 177 0.47 7.36 -15.87
N LEU A 178 -0.15 6.19 -15.99
CA LEU A 178 -1.52 6.05 -16.49
C LEU A 178 -2.53 6.71 -15.55
N THR A 179 -2.40 6.50 -14.24
CA THR A 179 -3.33 7.09 -13.26
C THR A 179 -2.98 8.54 -12.93
N GLY A 180 -1.71 8.92 -13.09
CA GLY A 180 -1.15 10.17 -12.55
C GLY A 180 -1.01 10.16 -11.03
N GLY A 181 -1.08 8.96 -10.42
CA GLY A 181 -0.92 8.73 -8.99
C GLY A 181 0.41 8.03 -8.68
N ALA A 182 0.41 7.23 -7.62
CA ALA A 182 1.57 6.41 -7.23
C ALA A 182 1.24 4.91 -7.21
N VAL A 183 2.29 4.09 -7.26
CA VAL A 183 2.22 2.64 -7.11
C VAL A 183 3.15 2.19 -6.00
N ALA A 184 2.63 1.42 -5.05
CA ALA A 184 3.39 0.76 -3.99
C ALA A 184 3.45 -0.74 -4.26
N VAL A 185 4.64 -1.24 -4.61
CA VAL A 185 4.93 -2.66 -4.84
C VAL A 185 5.56 -3.24 -3.59
N SER A 186 4.87 -4.20 -2.96
CA SER A 186 5.40 -4.80 -1.73
C SER A 186 6.34 -5.98 -1.98
N GLY A 187 7.36 -6.12 -1.13
CA GLY A 187 8.28 -7.25 -1.08
C GLY A 187 9.23 -7.17 0.13
N PRO A 188 10.37 -7.89 0.12
CA PRO A 188 11.39 -7.73 1.16
C PRO A 188 12.02 -6.32 1.18
N VAL A 189 12.05 -5.68 0.03
CA VAL A 189 12.35 -4.25 -0.13
C VAL A 189 11.23 -3.69 -0.99
N ASP A 190 10.35 -2.89 -0.38
CA ASP A 190 9.21 -2.31 -1.08
C ASP A 190 9.69 -1.23 -2.06
N LEU A 191 8.91 -1.00 -3.12
CA LEU A 191 9.09 0.10 -4.08
C LEU A 191 7.86 0.99 -4.06
N VAL A 192 8.03 2.29 -3.92
CA VAL A 192 6.99 3.29 -4.17
C VAL A 192 7.42 4.19 -5.32
N THR A 193 6.54 4.38 -6.32
CA THR A 193 6.83 5.21 -7.49
C THR A 193 5.65 6.04 -7.96
N ASP A 194 5.90 7.29 -8.36
CA ASP A 194 4.97 8.18 -9.07
C ASP A 194 5.16 8.11 -10.61
N GLY A 195 5.96 7.13 -11.08
CA GLY A 195 6.33 6.97 -12.49
C GLY A 195 7.52 7.81 -12.94
N ARG A 196 8.12 8.60 -12.04
CA ARG A 196 9.32 9.44 -12.26
C ARG A 196 10.37 9.26 -11.16
N THR A 197 9.91 8.94 -9.97
CA THR A 197 10.69 8.80 -8.74
C THR A 197 10.53 7.39 -8.22
N HIS A 198 11.64 6.69 -7.93
CA HIS A 198 11.61 5.42 -7.20
C HIS A 198 12.09 5.62 -5.78
N VAL A 199 11.31 5.13 -4.81
CA VAL A 199 11.69 5.07 -3.40
C VAL A 199 11.71 3.61 -2.97
N ARG A 200 12.87 3.13 -2.50
CA ARG A 200 13.04 1.76 -1.99
C ARG A 200 13.08 1.75 -0.48
N LEU A 201 12.25 0.91 0.12
CA LEU A 201 12.05 0.83 1.57
C LEU A 201 12.34 -0.59 2.05
N ALA A 202 13.49 -0.78 2.70
CA ALA A 202 13.82 -2.02 3.40
C ALA A 202 13.28 -1.95 4.84
N VAL A 203 11.96 -1.99 4.98
CA VAL A 203 11.24 -1.84 6.26
C VAL A 203 10.21 -2.97 6.41
N GLY A 204 10.13 -3.56 7.60
CA GLY A 204 9.14 -4.59 7.90
C GLY A 204 9.77 -5.86 8.50
N HIS A 205 8.93 -6.86 8.69
CA HIS A 205 9.34 -8.11 9.32
C HIS A 205 8.63 -9.32 8.69
N PRO A 206 9.30 -10.49 8.54
CA PRO A 206 8.67 -11.70 7.99
C PRO A 206 7.39 -12.16 8.70
N LEU A 207 7.18 -11.77 9.97
CA LEU A 207 5.92 -12.07 10.68
C LEU A 207 4.68 -11.47 10.00
N LEU A 208 4.82 -10.40 9.21
CA LEU A 208 3.73 -9.87 8.39
C LEU A 208 3.20 -10.90 7.39
N THR A 209 4.00 -11.87 6.95
CA THR A 209 3.56 -12.94 6.05
C THR A 209 2.90 -14.11 6.78
N THR A 210 2.85 -14.07 8.11
CA THR A 210 2.30 -15.15 8.96
C THR A 210 0.94 -14.80 9.55
N ILE A 211 0.43 -13.60 9.26
CA ILE A 211 -0.91 -13.13 9.64
C ILE A 211 -1.72 -12.82 8.38
N THR A 212 -3.03 -13.04 8.43
CA THR A 212 -3.91 -12.62 7.33
C THR A 212 -4.07 -11.11 7.34
N GLY A 213 -4.16 -10.50 6.15
CA GLY A 213 -4.55 -9.10 6.02
C GLY A 213 -3.48 -8.04 6.26
N ALA A 214 -2.21 -8.39 6.48
CA ALA A 214 -1.14 -7.39 6.58
C ALA A 214 -1.08 -6.46 5.35
N GLY A 215 -1.23 -7.03 4.15
CA GLY A 215 -1.30 -6.24 2.92
C GLY A 215 -2.56 -5.38 2.80
N CYS A 216 -3.70 -5.86 3.28
CA CYS A 216 -4.95 -5.09 3.29
C CYS A 216 -4.89 -3.94 4.31
N ALA A 217 -4.25 -4.18 5.46
CA ALA A 217 -3.95 -3.17 6.47
C ALA A 217 -3.04 -2.07 5.89
N LEU A 218 -2.04 -2.44 5.08
CA LEU A 218 -1.25 -1.47 4.33
C LEU A 218 -2.11 -0.65 3.36
N GLY A 219 -3.05 -1.29 2.65
CA GLY A 219 -4.01 -0.59 1.80
C GLY A 219 -4.83 0.46 2.57
N GLY A 220 -5.32 0.10 3.76
CA GLY A 220 -6.02 1.03 4.65
C GLY A 220 -5.15 2.20 5.08
N LEU A 221 -3.93 1.93 5.52
CA LEU A 221 -2.96 2.98 5.88
C LEU A 221 -2.68 3.92 4.70
N THR A 222 -2.45 3.38 3.50
CA THR A 222 -2.24 4.17 2.30
C THR A 222 -3.42 5.09 2.01
N ALA A 223 -4.67 4.63 2.19
CA ALA A 223 -5.85 5.49 2.04
C ALA A 223 -5.88 6.59 3.12
N ALA A 224 -5.58 6.25 4.38
CA ALA A 224 -5.53 7.22 5.46
C ALA A 224 -4.50 8.33 5.23
N PHE A 225 -3.30 7.97 4.76
CA PHE A 225 -2.29 8.96 4.38
C PHE A 225 -2.64 9.70 3.09
N GLY A 226 -3.34 9.07 2.15
CA GLY A 226 -3.84 9.70 0.92
C GLY A 226 -4.88 10.80 1.17
N ALA A 227 -5.58 10.75 2.31
CA ALA A 227 -6.47 11.84 2.74
C ALA A 227 -5.72 13.12 3.16
N VAL A 228 -4.40 13.02 3.41
CA VAL A 228 -3.62 14.10 4.02
C VAL A 228 -2.36 14.50 3.25
N ALA A 229 -1.90 13.69 2.30
CA ALA A 229 -0.66 13.90 1.55
C ALA A 229 -0.81 13.53 0.07
N ASP A 230 0.17 13.92 -0.75
CA ASP A 230 0.25 13.49 -2.14
C ASP A 230 0.47 11.96 -2.26
N PRO A 231 0.14 11.34 -3.41
CA PRO A 231 0.23 9.89 -3.60
C PRO A 231 1.57 9.24 -3.26
N LEU A 232 2.70 9.88 -3.62
CA LEU A 232 4.02 9.32 -3.38
C LEU A 232 4.32 9.33 -1.88
N THR A 233 4.10 10.48 -1.24
CA THR A 233 4.25 10.63 0.22
C THR A 233 3.34 9.68 0.97
N ALA A 234 2.09 9.52 0.54
CA ALA A 234 1.12 8.61 1.16
C ALA A 234 1.59 7.15 1.11
N GLY A 235 2.06 6.68 -0.04
CA GLY A 235 2.60 5.32 -0.19
C GLY A 235 3.85 5.10 0.68
N VAL A 236 4.75 6.08 0.75
CA VAL A 236 5.97 6.00 1.57
C VAL A 236 5.64 6.00 3.06
N ALA A 237 4.83 6.95 3.52
CA ALA A 237 4.45 7.06 4.93
C ALA A 237 3.71 5.81 5.42
N ALA A 238 2.78 5.28 4.63
CA ALA A 238 2.06 4.04 4.96
C ALA A 238 3.00 2.84 5.09
N THR A 239 3.92 2.68 4.13
CA THR A 239 4.87 1.57 4.09
C THR A 239 5.83 1.64 5.28
N VAL A 240 6.38 2.83 5.55
CA VAL A 240 7.24 3.07 6.72
C VAL A 240 6.49 2.81 8.02
N ALA A 241 5.26 3.34 8.16
CA ALA A 241 4.48 3.19 9.38
C ALA A 241 4.19 1.73 9.70
N LEU A 242 3.71 0.95 8.71
CA LEU A 242 3.46 -0.47 8.92
C LEU A 242 4.74 -1.24 9.19
N GLY A 243 5.77 -1.03 8.37
CA GLY A 243 7.00 -1.80 8.46
C GLY A 243 7.76 -1.55 9.77
N LEU A 244 7.88 -0.29 10.20
CA LEU A 244 8.58 0.05 11.45
C LEU A 244 7.79 -0.47 12.66
N SER A 245 6.47 -0.40 12.61
CA SER A 245 5.61 -1.00 13.63
C SER A 245 5.76 -2.51 13.68
N ALA A 246 5.91 -3.17 12.53
CA ALA A 246 6.15 -4.61 12.45
C ALA A 246 7.49 -5.02 13.05
N GLU A 247 8.55 -4.24 12.82
CA GLU A 247 9.87 -4.47 13.44
C GLU A 247 9.80 -4.34 14.95
N ARG A 248 9.16 -3.28 15.46
CA ARG A 248 8.92 -3.08 16.90
C ARG A 248 8.11 -4.23 17.50
N ALA A 249 7.00 -4.59 16.86
CA ALA A 249 6.14 -5.67 17.30
C ALA A 249 6.85 -7.04 17.35
N ALA A 250 7.75 -7.29 16.39
CA ALA A 250 8.52 -8.54 16.35
C ALA A 250 9.47 -8.72 17.55
N THR A 251 9.89 -7.63 18.20
CA THR A 251 10.76 -7.70 19.38
C THR A 251 10.05 -8.24 20.64
N VAL A 252 8.71 -8.11 20.69
CA VAL A 252 7.89 -8.49 21.86
C VAL A 252 6.92 -9.64 21.57
N ALA A 253 6.60 -9.88 20.30
CA ALA A 253 5.71 -10.95 19.91
C ALA A 253 6.36 -12.33 20.13
N ARG A 254 5.58 -13.26 20.68
CA ARG A 254 5.99 -14.67 20.87
C ARG A 254 5.69 -15.55 19.64
N GLY A 255 5.07 -14.98 18.61
CA GLY A 255 4.61 -15.68 17.43
C GLY A 255 3.43 -14.99 16.75
N PRO A 256 2.85 -15.60 15.70
CA PRO A 256 1.81 -14.98 14.86
C PRO A 256 0.52 -14.66 15.61
N GLY A 257 0.22 -15.33 16.73
CA GLY A 257 -0.97 -15.03 17.53
C GLY A 257 -0.87 -13.72 18.32
N SER A 258 0.31 -13.44 18.92
CA SER A 258 0.55 -12.20 19.69
C SER A 258 1.00 -11.02 18.82
N PHE A 259 1.46 -11.30 17.60
CA PHE A 259 2.02 -10.28 16.71
C PHE A 259 1.00 -9.21 16.28
N PRO A 260 -0.25 -9.51 15.90
CA PRO A 260 -1.24 -8.50 15.53
C PRO A 260 -1.50 -7.47 16.64
N ALA A 261 -1.62 -7.91 17.89
CA ALA A 261 -1.81 -7.00 19.02
C ALA A 261 -0.60 -6.07 19.18
N ALA A 262 0.61 -6.65 19.20
CA ALA A 262 1.85 -5.87 19.30
C ALA A 262 2.04 -4.92 18.11
N LEU A 263 1.58 -5.29 16.91
CA LEU A 263 1.63 -4.45 15.70
C LEU A 263 0.74 -3.22 15.86
N LEU A 264 -0.48 -3.40 16.36
CA LEU A 264 -1.41 -2.29 16.62
C LEU A 264 -0.87 -1.35 17.69
N ASP A 265 -0.33 -1.89 18.78
CA ASP A 265 0.28 -1.08 19.85
C ASP A 265 1.49 -0.29 19.33
N ALA A 266 2.36 -0.92 18.53
CA ALA A 266 3.52 -0.27 17.94
C ALA A 266 3.14 0.83 16.94
N LEU A 267 2.07 0.62 16.17
CA LEU A 267 1.54 1.60 15.23
C LEU A 267 0.93 2.80 15.95
N HIS A 268 0.23 2.55 17.06
CA HIS A 268 -0.28 3.61 17.93
C HIS A 268 0.84 4.45 18.55
N ALA A 269 1.90 3.79 19.03
CA ALA A 269 3.05 4.45 19.66
C ALA A 269 3.99 5.18 18.68
N LEU A 270 3.81 5.00 17.37
CA LEU A 270 4.67 5.59 16.35
C LEU A 270 4.70 7.13 16.44
N ALA A 271 5.86 7.76 16.36
CA ALA A 271 5.99 9.22 16.32
C ALA A 271 6.33 9.71 14.90
N PRO A 272 6.00 10.97 14.54
CA PRO A 272 6.43 11.57 13.27
C PRO A 272 7.93 11.48 13.02
N ASP A 273 8.76 11.67 14.06
CA ASP A 273 10.22 11.59 13.95
C ASP A 273 10.70 10.17 13.59
N ASP A 274 10.02 9.13 14.08
CA ASP A 274 10.29 7.74 13.73
C ASP A 274 10.13 7.53 12.21
N VAL A 275 9.07 8.10 11.64
CA VAL A 275 8.76 8.04 10.21
C VAL A 275 9.80 8.82 9.40
N ALA A 276 10.17 10.03 9.83
CA ALA A 276 11.20 10.83 9.17
C ALA A 276 12.56 10.13 9.15
N GLU A 277 13.01 9.60 10.29
CA GLU A 277 14.28 8.87 10.38
C GLU A 277 14.29 7.67 9.43
N ARG A 278 13.21 6.89 9.42
CA ARG A 278 13.13 5.72 8.57
C ARG A 278 13.05 6.08 7.09
N ALA A 279 12.26 7.09 6.72
CA ALA A 279 12.15 7.57 5.34
C ALA A 279 13.48 8.14 4.81
N ARG A 280 14.33 8.75 5.67
CA ARG A 280 15.69 9.21 5.27
C ARG A 280 16.60 8.09 4.81
N THR A 281 16.45 6.90 5.39
CA THR A 281 17.23 5.71 5.00
C THR A 281 16.76 5.06 3.70
N ALA A 282 15.66 5.55 3.10
CA ALA A 282 15.18 5.05 1.82
C ALA A 282 16.12 5.41 0.67
N ALA A 283 16.33 4.47 -0.25
CA ALA A 283 17.09 4.74 -1.48
C ALA A 283 16.17 5.42 -2.50
N ARG A 284 16.55 6.61 -2.99
CA ARG A 284 15.87 7.23 -4.14
C ARG A 284 16.65 6.99 -5.42
N VAL A 285 16.00 6.41 -6.42
CA VAL A 285 16.54 6.26 -7.79
C VAL A 285 15.65 7.08 -8.73
N ALA A 286 16.23 8.00 -9.49
CA ALA A 286 15.49 8.72 -10.53
C ALA A 286 15.25 7.78 -11.72
N VAL A 287 14.06 7.83 -12.32
CA VAL A 287 13.80 7.10 -13.57
C VAL A 287 14.65 7.74 -14.66
N PRO A 288 15.52 6.98 -15.37
CA PRO A 288 16.22 7.50 -16.53
C PRO A 288 15.22 8.05 -17.56
N ALA A 289 15.52 9.20 -18.15
CA ALA A 289 14.67 9.86 -19.13
C ALA A 289 14.42 9.02 -20.39
#